data_AF-A0A380DKW5-F1
#
_entry.id   AF-A0A380DKW5-F1
#
_cell.length_a   1.000
_cell.length_b   1.000
_cell.length_c   1.000
_cell.angle_alpha   90.00
_cell.angle_beta   90.00
_cell.angle_gamma   90.00
#
_symmetry.space_group_name_H-M   'P 1'
#
loop_
_entity.id
_entity.type
_entity.pdbx_description
1 polymer ?
#
loop_
_entity_poly.entity_id
_entity_poly.type
_entity_poly.pdbx_seq_one_letter_code
_entity_poly.pdbx_strand_id
1 'polypeptide(L)'
;MDLNQIKAVVFDLEGTLLDRVKSREKFIEEQYERFHDYLIHVQLADFKKAFIELDDDEDNDKPDLYKEIIKRFHVDRLTWKDLFNDFEMHFYRYVFPYYDTLYTLEKLSQKAFKLVLSQMVNLRLNNFDYIHLV
;
A
#
# COMPACT_ATOMS: atom_id res chain seq x y z
N MET A 1 24.36 10.58 -23.52
CA MET A 1 23.18 11.41 -23.24
C MET A 1 23.66 12.59 -22.42
N ASP A 2 23.43 13.82 -22.84
CA ASP A 2 23.75 15.01 -22.03
C ASP A 2 22.67 15.20 -20.97
N LEU A 3 23.03 15.02 -19.70
CA LEU A 3 22.09 15.09 -18.58
C LEU A 3 21.78 16.54 -18.16
N ASN A 4 22.50 17.54 -18.69
CA ASN A 4 22.30 18.96 -18.35
C ASN A 4 20.96 19.54 -18.83
N GLN A 5 20.26 18.83 -19.72
CA GLN A 5 18.96 19.26 -20.23
C GLN A 5 17.76 18.64 -19.50
N ILE A 6 17.98 17.71 -18.56
CA ILE A 6 16.88 17.12 -17.79
C ILE A 6 16.29 18.20 -16.87
N LYS A 7 14.95 18.36 -16.91
CA LYS A 7 14.22 19.36 -16.11
C LYS A 7 13.22 18.75 -15.14
N ALA A 8 12.89 17.48 -15.31
CA ALA A 8 11.90 16.79 -14.51
C ALA A 8 12.29 15.33 -14.28
N VAL A 9 11.85 14.78 -13.16
CA VAL A 9 11.92 13.37 -12.82
C VAL A 9 10.49 12.89 -12.56
N VAL A 10 10.07 11.85 -13.28
CA VAL A 10 8.78 11.20 -13.08
C VAL A 10 9.02 9.94 -12.27
N PHE A 11 8.29 9.79 -11.17
CA PHE A 11 8.35 8.63 -10.30
C PHE A 11 7.09 7.80 -10.45
N ASP A 12 7.26 6.48 -10.49
CA ASP A 12 6.20 5.60 -10.07
C ASP A 12 6.04 5.61 -8.54
N LEU A 13 4.91 5.10 -8.04
CA LEU A 13 4.60 5.09 -6.62
C LEU A 13 4.97 3.77 -5.96
N GLU A 14 4.15 2.76 -6.23
CA GLU A 14 4.26 1.44 -5.61
C GLU A 14 5.52 0.74 -6.11
N GLY A 15 6.37 0.29 -5.19
CA GLY A 15 7.62 -0.37 -5.56
C GLY A 15 8.72 0.59 -6.03
N THR A 16 8.48 1.90 -6.10
CA THR A 16 9.50 2.93 -6.42
C THR A 16 9.70 3.92 -5.28
N LEU A 17 8.65 4.62 -4.85
CA LEU A 17 8.71 5.54 -3.70
C LEU A 17 8.17 4.88 -2.42
N LEU A 18 7.22 3.97 -2.58
CA LEU A 18 6.51 3.29 -1.51
C LEU A 18 6.88 1.81 -1.46
N ASP A 19 7.15 1.33 -0.26
CA ASP A 19 7.41 -0.07 0.02
C ASP A 19 6.08 -0.82 0.10
N ARG A 20 5.58 -1.25 -1.07
CA ARG A 20 4.31 -1.99 -1.19
C ARG A 20 4.31 -3.23 -0.30
N VAL A 21 5.43 -3.96 -0.25
CA VAL A 21 5.55 -5.21 0.50
C VAL A 21 5.38 -4.93 1.98
N LYS A 22 6.18 -4.02 2.55
CA LYS A 22 6.08 -3.65 3.96
C LYS A 22 4.72 -3.07 4.32
N SER A 23 4.16 -2.24 3.44
CA SER A 23 2.86 -1.61 3.65
C SER A 23 1.73 -2.64 3.73
N ARG A 24 1.71 -3.57 2.76
CA ARG A 24 0.77 -4.69 2.73
C ARG A 24 0.94 -5.59 3.94
N GLU A 25 2.15 -6.04 4.23
CA GLU A 25 2.40 -6.96 5.34
C GLU A 25 1.98 -6.36 6.67
N LYS A 26 2.32 -5.11 6.91
CA LYS A 26 1.95 -4.43 8.16
C LYS A 26 0.44 -4.24 8.25
N PHE A 27 -0.22 -3.87 7.16
CA PHE A 27 -1.68 -3.76 7.15
C PHE A 27 -2.36 -5.08 7.49
N ILE A 28 -1.92 -6.19 6.89
CA ILE A 28 -2.48 -7.52 7.12
C ILE A 28 -2.41 -7.91 8.60
N GLU A 29 -1.25 -7.71 9.22
CA GLU A 29 -1.04 -8.02 10.66
C GLU A 29 -2.00 -7.21 11.53
N GLU A 30 -2.18 -5.94 11.22
CA GLU A 30 -3.01 -5.02 11.99
C GLU A 30 -4.50 -5.27 11.77
N GLN A 31 -4.91 -5.62 10.55
CA GLN A 31 -6.28 -6.04 10.26
C GLN A 31 -6.60 -7.35 10.97
N TYR A 32 -5.70 -8.34 10.92
CA TYR A 32 -5.87 -9.60 11.64
C TYR A 32 -6.08 -9.35 13.14
N GLU A 33 -5.26 -8.48 13.75
CA GLU A 33 -5.39 -8.13 15.16
C GLU A 33 -6.75 -7.47 15.49
N ARG A 34 -7.21 -6.52 14.66
CA ARG A 34 -8.53 -5.87 14.86
C ARG A 34 -9.69 -6.84 14.81
N PHE A 35 -9.56 -7.95 14.08
CA PHE A 35 -10.58 -8.99 13.95
C PHE A 35 -10.21 -10.31 14.65
N HIS A 36 -9.25 -10.29 15.58
CA HIS A 36 -8.72 -11.50 16.21
C HIS A 36 -9.83 -12.36 16.85
N ASP A 37 -10.81 -11.73 17.49
CA ASP A 37 -11.96 -12.41 18.11
C ASP A 37 -12.82 -13.22 17.11
N TYR A 38 -12.81 -12.84 15.83
CA TYR A 38 -13.50 -13.54 14.75
C TYR A 38 -12.60 -14.57 14.04
N LEU A 39 -11.29 -14.46 14.24
CA LEU A 39 -10.24 -15.24 13.58
C LEU A 39 -9.51 -16.17 14.56
N ILE A 40 -10.08 -16.45 15.74
CA ILE A 40 -9.45 -17.23 16.82
C ILE A 40 -8.93 -18.61 16.39
N HIS A 41 -9.55 -19.23 15.38
CA HIS A 41 -9.17 -20.55 14.85
C HIS A 41 -8.22 -20.46 13.65
N VAL A 42 -7.89 -19.25 13.20
CA VAL A 42 -7.03 -18.98 12.04
C VAL A 42 -5.70 -18.46 12.54
N GLN A 43 -4.58 -19.09 12.16
CA GLN A 43 -3.26 -18.57 12.51
C GLN A 43 -2.93 -17.33 11.65
N LEU A 44 -2.29 -16.32 12.24
CA LEU A 44 -1.84 -15.12 11.51
C LEU A 44 -1.01 -15.47 10.27
N ALA A 45 -0.12 -16.47 10.38
CA ALA A 45 0.72 -16.91 9.27
C ALA A 45 -0.12 -17.42 8.08
N ASP A 46 -1.19 -18.19 8.36
CA ASP A 46 -2.09 -18.71 7.33
C ASP A 46 -2.94 -17.60 6.72
N PHE A 47 -3.47 -16.70 7.54
CA PHE A 47 -4.22 -15.53 7.07
C PHE A 47 -3.34 -14.64 6.17
N LYS A 48 -2.12 -14.34 6.60
CA LYS A 48 -1.16 -13.52 5.85
C LYS A 48 -0.78 -14.17 4.53
N LYS A 49 -0.51 -15.48 4.53
CA LYS A 49 -0.21 -16.24 3.32
C LYS A 49 -1.38 -16.21 2.34
N ALA A 50 -2.60 -16.48 2.82
CA ALA A 50 -3.79 -16.50 1.97
C ALA A 50 -4.09 -15.11 1.39
N PHE A 51 -3.96 -14.05 2.18
CA PHE A 51 -4.13 -12.68 1.69
C PHE A 51 -3.14 -12.37 0.57
N ILE A 52 -1.85 -12.62 0.78
CA ILE A 52 -0.80 -12.32 -0.21
C ILE A 52 -1.02 -13.13 -1.49
N GLU A 53 -1.31 -14.43 -1.38
CA GLU A 53 -1.62 -15.31 -2.51
C GLU A 53 -2.78 -14.77 -3.36
N LEU A 54 -3.84 -14.30 -2.70
CA LEU A 54 -5.02 -13.75 -3.36
C LEU A 54 -4.81 -12.33 -3.91
N ASP A 55 -3.93 -11.54 -3.29
CA ASP A 55 -3.65 -10.14 -3.66
C ASP A 55 -2.63 -9.99 -4.79
N ASP A 56 -1.84 -11.03 -5.03
CA ASP A 56 -0.90 -11.10 -6.16
C ASP A 56 -1.57 -11.70 -7.41
N ASP A 57 -2.83 -12.13 -7.33
CA ASP A 57 -3.65 -12.52 -8.49
C ASP A 57 -4.26 -11.28 -9.15
N GLU A 58 -3.83 -10.98 -10.39
CA GLU A 58 -4.24 -9.78 -11.14
C GLU A 58 -5.74 -9.77 -11.47
N ASP A 59 -6.41 -10.93 -11.47
CA ASP A 59 -7.85 -11.04 -11.72
C ASP A 59 -8.69 -10.84 -10.44
N ASN A 60 -8.06 -10.71 -9.27
CA ASN A 60 -8.74 -10.70 -7.99
C ASN A 60 -8.76 -9.31 -7.37
N ASP A 61 -9.94 -8.69 -7.32
CA ASP A 61 -10.12 -7.43 -6.63
C ASP A 61 -10.19 -7.60 -5.10
N LYS A 62 -10.11 -6.50 -4.35
CA LYS A 62 -10.16 -6.54 -2.88
C LYS A 62 -11.45 -7.19 -2.35
N PRO A 63 -12.66 -6.85 -2.85
CA PRO A 63 -13.88 -7.57 -2.50
C PRO A 63 -13.80 -9.09 -2.69
N ASP A 64 -13.32 -9.57 -3.83
CA ASP A 64 -13.26 -11.00 -4.16
C ASP A 64 -12.20 -11.73 -3.33
N LEU A 65 -11.05 -11.10 -3.07
CA LEU A 65 -10.06 -11.57 -2.10
C LEU A 65 -10.69 -11.80 -0.72
N TYR A 66 -11.45 -10.84 -0.19
CA TYR A 66 -12.06 -11.00 1.14
C TYR A 66 -13.16 -12.05 1.17
N LYS A 67 -13.93 -12.21 0.08
CA LYS A 67 -14.90 -13.32 -0.03
C LYS A 67 -14.19 -14.67 0.04
N GLU A 68 -13.06 -14.81 -0.66
CA GLU A 68 -12.31 -16.07 -0.65
C GLU A 68 -11.63 -16.31 0.70
N ILE A 69 -11.14 -15.29 1.40
CA ILE A 69 -10.64 -15.41 2.79
C ILE A 69 -11.74 -15.97 3.72
N ILE A 70 -12.92 -15.37 3.72
CA ILE A 70 -14.04 -15.81 4.58
C ILE A 70 -14.41 -17.27 4.29
N LYS A 71 -14.46 -17.63 3.01
CA LYS A 71 -14.75 -18.98 2.54
C LYS A 71 -13.66 -19.99 2.93
N ARG A 72 -12.38 -19.66 2.70
CA ARG A 72 -11.22 -20.54 2.95
C ARG A 72 -11.05 -20.88 4.43
N PHE A 73 -11.36 -19.93 5.31
CA PHE A 73 -11.21 -20.09 6.75
C PHE A 73 -12.51 -20.39 7.49
N HIS A 74 -13.64 -20.55 6.77
CA HIS A 74 -14.96 -20.82 7.36
C HIS A 74 -15.30 -19.85 8.51
N VAL A 75 -15.23 -18.54 8.23
CA VAL A 75 -15.49 -17.50 9.24
C VAL A 75 -16.96 -17.09 9.20
N ASP A 76 -17.73 -17.45 10.22
CA ASP A 76 -19.20 -17.29 10.20
C ASP A 76 -19.70 -15.92 10.70
N ARG A 77 -18.94 -15.24 11.56
CA ARG A 77 -19.36 -14.01 12.26
C ARG A 77 -18.72 -12.73 11.75
N LEU A 78 -17.96 -12.83 10.67
CA LEU A 78 -17.29 -11.72 10.00
C LEU A 78 -17.68 -11.75 8.53
N THR A 79 -18.07 -10.63 7.95
CA THR A 79 -18.38 -10.56 6.52
C THR A 79 -17.19 -10.01 5.74
N TRP A 80 -17.12 -10.35 4.45
CA TRP A 80 -16.12 -9.75 3.55
C TRP A 80 -16.24 -8.22 3.50
N LYS A 81 -17.44 -7.67 3.72
CA LYS A 81 -17.67 -6.22 3.75
C LYS A 81 -17.04 -5.58 4.98
N ASP A 82 -17.04 -6.25 6.13
CA ASP A 82 -16.41 -5.72 7.34
C ASP A 82 -14.89 -5.60 7.14
N LEU A 83 -14.27 -6.63 6.56
CA LEU A 83 -12.85 -6.65 6.20
C LEU A 83 -12.52 -5.60 5.11
N PHE A 84 -13.37 -5.48 4.09
CA PHE A 84 -13.15 -4.51 3.02
C PHE A 84 -13.31 -3.07 3.51
N ASN A 85 -14.34 -2.78 4.30
CA ASN A 85 -14.54 -1.47 4.92
C ASN A 85 -13.35 -1.11 5.83
N ASP A 86 -12.82 -2.08 6.59
CA ASP A 86 -11.63 -1.87 7.41
C ASP A 86 -10.39 -1.53 6.56
N PHE A 87 -10.23 -2.18 5.40
CA PHE A 87 -9.19 -1.83 4.44
C PHE A 87 -9.31 -0.40 3.95
N GLU A 88 -10.49 0.02 3.50
CA GLU A 88 -10.72 1.38 3.03
C GLU A 88 -10.46 2.42 4.14
N MET A 89 -10.82 2.11 5.38
CA MET A 89 -10.68 3.01 6.52
C MET A 89 -9.27 3.08 7.12
N HIS A 90 -8.43 2.06 6.94
CA HIS A 90 -7.17 1.94 7.68
C HIS A 90 -5.92 1.76 6.82
N PHE A 91 -6.03 1.28 5.58
CA PHE A 91 -4.85 0.97 4.75
C PHE A 91 -3.88 2.15 4.60
N TYR A 92 -4.38 3.37 4.41
CA TYR A 92 -3.55 4.56 4.22
C TYR A 92 -2.59 4.84 5.39
N ARG A 93 -2.87 4.32 6.60
CA ARG A 93 -2.02 4.49 7.79
C ARG A 93 -0.76 3.65 7.74
N TYR A 94 -0.75 2.64 6.88
CA TYR A 94 0.33 1.66 6.77
C TYR A 94 1.10 1.81 5.45
N VAL A 95 0.99 2.95 4.77
CA VAL A 95 1.76 3.25 3.56
C VAL A 95 3.13 3.77 3.97
N PHE A 96 4.17 2.95 3.76
CA PHE A 96 5.54 3.28 4.13
C PHE A 96 6.38 3.66 2.91
N PRO A 97 7.11 4.78 2.95
CA PRO A 97 8.12 5.05 1.93
C PRO A 97 9.34 4.14 2.10
N TYR A 98 10.10 3.91 1.03
CA TYR A 98 11.46 3.39 1.17
C TYR A 98 12.33 4.35 1.98
N TYR A 99 13.38 3.80 2.60
CA TYR A 99 14.20 4.52 3.59
C TYR A 99 14.86 5.80 3.02
N ASP A 100 15.16 5.79 1.72
CA ASP A 100 15.83 6.87 0.98
C ASP A 100 14.88 7.74 0.16
N THR A 101 13.57 7.46 0.16
CA THR A 101 12.56 8.22 -0.59
C THR A 101 12.62 9.70 -0.25
N LEU A 102 12.55 10.06 1.04
CA LEU A 102 12.58 11.47 1.45
C LEU A 102 13.90 12.14 1.06
N TYR A 103 15.03 11.50 1.36
CA TYR A 103 16.35 12.01 1.01
C TYR A 103 16.51 12.24 -0.51
N THR A 104 16.01 11.31 -1.33
CA THR A 104 16.08 11.40 -2.79
C THR A 104 15.23 12.56 -3.31
N LEU A 105 13.99 12.69 -2.83
CA LEU A 105 13.10 13.79 -3.21
C LEU A 105 13.68 15.15 -2.80
N GLU A 106 14.26 15.26 -1.60
CA GLU A 106 14.96 16.48 -1.15
C GLU A 106 16.12 16.85 -2.08
N LYS A 107 16.98 15.88 -2.41
CA LYS A 107 18.17 16.14 -3.25
C LYS A 107 17.82 16.53 -4.68
N LEU A 108 16.76 15.95 -5.24
CA LEU A 108 16.31 16.32 -6.58
C LEU A 108 15.62 17.69 -6.59
N SER A 109 14.82 17.98 -5.56
CA SER A 109 14.21 19.30 -5.38
C SER A 109 15.26 20.41 -5.24
N GLN A 110 16.32 20.19 -4.44
CA GLN A 110 17.45 21.12 -4.29
C GLN A 110 18.20 21.42 -5.60
N LYS A 111 18.12 20.51 -6.57
CA LYS A 111 18.70 20.68 -7.92
C LYS A 111 17.73 21.31 -8.92
N ALA A 112 16.59 21.83 -8.44
CA ALA A 112 15.54 22.45 -9.24
C ALA A 112 14.90 21.51 -10.29
N PHE A 113 14.91 20.20 -10.05
CA PHE A 113 14.10 19.27 -10.84
C PHE A 113 12.63 19.40 -10.46
N LYS A 114 11.74 19.38 -11.46
CA LYS A 114 10.31 19.15 -11.23
C LYS A 114 10.08 17.69 -10.87
N LEU A 115 9.38 17.44 -9.77
CA LEU A 115 9.03 16.09 -9.32
C LEU A 115 7.57 15.81 -9.68
N VAL A 116 7.35 14.72 -10.40
CA VAL A 116 6.03 14.31 -10.91
C VAL A 116 5.78 12.86 -10.51
N LEU A 117 4.54 12.53 -10.14
CA LEU A 117 4.11 11.15 -9.94
C LEU A 117 3.40 10.66 -11.20
N SER A 118 3.60 9.40 -11.56
CA SER A 118 2.92 8.74 -12.67
C SER A 118 1.43 8.47 -12.39
N GLN A 119 1.01 8.58 -11.12
CA GLN A 119 -0.34 8.25 -10.65
C GLN A 119 -0.88 9.37 -9.76
N MET A 120 -2.20 9.60 -9.83
CA MET A 120 -2.90 10.56 -8.94
C MET A 120 -3.05 9.97 -7.55
N VAL A 121 -2.23 10.41 -6.60
CA VAL A 121 -2.36 10.03 -5.18
C VAL A 121 -2.17 11.26 -4.29
N ASN A 122 -2.98 11.36 -3.24
CA ASN A 122 -2.86 12.41 -2.23
C ASN A 122 -1.81 12.00 -1.18
N LEU A 123 -0.52 12.08 -1.54
CA LEU A 123 0.57 11.79 -0.61
C LEU A 123 0.84 13.00 0.29
N ARG A 124 0.60 12.84 1.60
CA ARG A 124 1.11 13.77 2.61
C ARG A 124 2.42 13.25 3.18
N LEU A 125 3.52 13.56 2.50
CA LEU A 125 4.85 13.44 3.08
C LEU A 125 5.14 14.78 3.79
N ASN A 126 5.34 14.73 5.11
CA ASN A 126 5.56 15.90 5.95
C ASN A 126 6.58 16.86 5.30
N ASN A 127 6.11 18.06 4.90
CA ASN A 127 6.85 19.19 4.31
C ASN A 127 7.07 19.23 2.78
N PHE A 128 6.40 18.42 1.97
CA PHE A 128 6.46 18.55 0.50
C PHE A 128 5.16 19.13 -0.09
N ASP A 129 5.11 20.45 -0.27
CA ASP A 129 4.03 21.16 -0.97
C ASP A 129 4.17 21.17 -2.51
N TYR A 130 5.17 20.45 -3.06
CA TYR A 130 5.55 20.55 -4.48
C TYR A 130 5.62 19.20 -5.17
N ILE A 131 4.50 18.49 -5.23
CA ILE A 131 4.32 17.41 -6.21
C ILE A 131 3.26 17.89 -7.19
N HIS A 132 3.71 18.37 -8.35
CA HIS A 132 2.81 18.86 -9.38
C HIS A 132 2.34 17.69 -10.25
N LEU A 133 1.02 17.56 -10.35
CA LEU A 133 0.29 16.65 -11.22
C LEU A 133 0.57 16.97 -12.70
N VAL A 134 0.68 15.94 -13.52
CA VAL A 134 0.45 16.00 -14.98
C VAL A 134 -0.77 15.15 -15.27
#